data_AF-A0A2N5E2Q7-F1
#
_entry.id   AF-A0A2N5E2Q7-F1
#
_cell.length_a   1.000
_cell.length_b   1.000
_cell.length_c   1.000
_cell.angle_alpha   90.00
_cell.angle_beta   90.00
_cell.angle_gamma   90.00
#
_symmetry.space_group_name_H-M   'P 1'
#
loop_
_entity.id
_entity.type
_entity.pdbx_description
1 polymer ?
#
loop_
_entity_poly.entity_id
_entity_poly.type
_entity_poly.pdbx_seq_one_letter_code
_entity_poly.pdbx_strand_id
1 'polypeptide(L)'
;MNNLVADVLIKMSKIEVEAKDLTAQVEAQSLLLAAIILMLDKTMTENVSQSINQAIVTAAKESDEILSSDVELLLSHVKQLLALPEFVKAKSE
;
A
#
# COMPACT_ATOMS: atom_id res chain seq x y z
N MET A 1 -37.15 -15.66 16.90
CA MET A 1 -36.38 -16.03 15.69
C MET A 1 -35.70 -14.77 15.22
N ASN A 2 -34.39 -14.61 15.49
CA ASN A 2 -33.67 -13.41 15.07
C ASN A 2 -33.71 -13.33 13.54
N ASN A 3 -34.01 -12.13 13.04
CA ASN A 3 -34.18 -11.89 11.62
C ASN A 3 -32.80 -11.95 10.95
N LEU A 4 -32.48 -13.10 10.35
CA LEU A 4 -31.19 -13.37 9.70
C LEU A 4 -30.79 -12.27 8.71
N VAL A 5 -31.76 -11.63 8.05
CA VAL A 5 -31.53 -10.50 7.14
C VAL A 5 -30.99 -9.29 7.90
N ALA A 6 -31.56 -8.97 9.07
CA ALA A 6 -31.08 -7.88 9.91
C ALA A 6 -29.67 -8.14 10.45
N ASP A 7 -29.38 -9.38 10.85
CA ASP A 7 -28.03 -9.76 11.32
C ASP A 7 -26.98 -9.67 10.20
N VAL A 8 -27.33 -10.05 8.97
CA VAL A 8 -26.46 -9.88 7.79
C VAL A 8 -26.24 -8.40 7.47
N LEU A 9 -27.29 -7.58 7.48
CA LEU A 9 -27.17 -6.13 7.21
C LEU A 9 -26.27 -5.45 8.25
N ILE A 10 -26.43 -5.77 9.53
CA ILE A 10 -25.55 -5.22 10.60
C ILE A 10 -24.10 -5.65 10.38
N LYS A 11 -23.86 -6.91 9.99
CA LYS A 11 -22.50 -7.40 9.72
C LYS A 11 -21.88 -6.70 8.50
N MET A 12 -22.66 -6.48 7.44
CA MET A 12 -22.22 -5.74 6.26
C MET A 12 -21.87 -4.28 6.58
N SER A 13 -22.69 -3.60 7.37
CA SER A 13 -22.40 -2.22 7.81
C SER A 13 -21.09 -2.14 8.59
N LYS A 14 -20.79 -3.12 9.46
CA LYS A 14 -19.51 -3.17 10.18
C LYS A 14 -18.32 -3.35 9.23
N ILE A 15 -18.43 -4.30 8.30
CA ILE A 15 -17.40 -4.55 7.28
C ILE A 15 -17.14 -3.29 6.44
N GLU A 16 -18.19 -2.55 6.07
CA GLU A 16 -18.05 -1.32 5.29
C GLU A 16 -17.31 -0.22 6.07
N VAL A 17 -17.62 -0.06 7.37
CA VAL A 17 -16.93 0.91 8.23
C VAL A 17 -15.46 0.53 8.42
N GLU A 18 -15.17 -0.75 8.70
CA GLU A 18 -13.80 -1.26 8.83
C GLU A 18 -13.00 -1.10 7.54
N ALA A 19 -13.61 -1.36 6.39
CA ALA A 19 -12.97 -1.17 5.08
C ALA A 19 -12.66 0.31 4.80
N LYS A 20 -13.56 1.23 5.17
CA LYS A 20 -13.33 2.68 5.06
C LYS A 20 -12.17 3.13 5.96
N ASP A 21 -12.12 2.64 7.19
CA ASP A 21 -11.02 2.95 8.11
C ASP A 21 -9.68 2.42 7.58
N LEU A 22 -9.64 1.17 7.11
CA LEU A 22 -8.44 0.59 6.51
C LEU A 22 -7.98 1.37 5.28
N THR A 23 -8.93 1.81 4.44
CA THR A 23 -8.63 2.67 3.27
C THR A 23 -8.00 3.99 3.71
N ALA A 24 -8.58 4.67 4.70
CA ALA A 24 -8.04 5.92 5.22
C ALA A 24 -6.63 5.74 5.83
N GLN A 25 -6.39 4.61 6.52
CA GLN A 25 -5.06 4.28 7.04
C GLN A 25 -4.03 4.11 5.92
N VAL A 26 -4.37 3.37 4.86
CA VAL A 26 -3.48 3.18 3.70
C VAL A 26 -3.20 4.50 2.98
N GLU A 27 -4.22 5.35 2.81
CA GLU A 27 -4.05 6.68 2.20
C GLU A 27 -3.16 7.59 3.04
N ALA A 28 -3.35 7.63 4.36
CA ALA A 28 -2.52 8.42 5.27
C ALA A 28 -1.05 7.96 5.24
N GLN A 29 -0.81 6.65 5.24
CA GLN A 29 0.53 6.08 5.12
C GLN A 29 1.18 6.41 3.77
N SER A 30 0.41 6.34 2.68
CA SER A 30 0.87 6.69 1.34
C SER A 30 1.29 8.16 1.26
N LEU A 31 0.52 9.07 1.88
CA LEU A 31 0.82 10.50 1.93
C LEU A 31 2.08 10.78 2.77
N LEU A 32 2.22 10.13 3.92
CA LEU A 32 3.41 10.24 4.77
C LEU A 32 4.66 9.76 4.03
N LEU A 33 4.59 8.62 3.34
CA LEU A 33 5.68 8.10 2.53
C LEU A 33 6.04 9.09 1.42
N ALA A 34 5.04 9.66 0.74
CA ALA A 34 5.27 10.62 -0.32
C ALA A 34 6.00 11.88 0.19
N ALA A 35 5.57 12.40 1.35
CA ALA A 35 6.23 13.53 1.99
C ALA A 35 7.69 13.21 2.36
N ILE A 36 7.96 12.01 2.88
CA ILE A 36 9.32 11.55 3.19
C ILE A 36 10.18 11.52 1.93
N ILE A 37 9.70 10.89 0.85
CA ILE A 37 10.44 10.78 -0.41
C ILE A 37 10.71 12.16 -1.04
N LEU A 38 9.77 13.11 -0.96
CA LEU A 38 9.97 14.47 -1.46
C LEU A 38 11.10 15.23 -0.75
N MET A 39 11.44 14.84 0.49
CA MET A 39 12.55 15.41 1.24
C MET A 39 13.89 14.74 0.94
N LEU A 40 13.89 13.59 0.27
CA LEU A 40 15.10 12.89 -0.13
C LEU A 40 15.70 13.50 -1.41
N ASP A 41 17.02 13.42 -1.54
CA ASP A 41 17.65 13.66 -2.83
C ASP A 41 17.39 12.48 -3.81
N LYS A 42 17.75 12.70 -5.08
CA LYS A 42 17.52 11.73 -6.15
C LYS A 42 18.26 10.40 -5.90
N THR A 43 19.50 10.46 -5.43
CA THR A 43 20.33 9.28 -5.17
C THR A 43 19.78 8.45 -4.02
N MET A 44 19.32 9.11 -2.95
CA MET A 44 18.67 8.44 -1.81
C MET A 44 17.34 7.81 -2.23
N THR A 45 16.55 8.49 -3.07
CA THR A 45 15.29 7.94 -3.60
C THR A 45 15.52 6.68 -4.44
N GLU A 46 16.53 6.70 -5.31
CA GLU A 46 16.94 5.53 -6.11
C GLU A 46 17.41 4.37 -5.21
N ASN A 47 18.21 4.66 -4.18
CA ASN A 47 18.69 3.66 -3.21
C ASN A 47 17.54 3.02 -2.41
N VAL A 48 16.56 3.82 -1.99
CA VAL A 48 15.35 3.33 -1.29
C VAL A 48 14.56 2.39 -2.21
N SER A 49 14.31 2.81 -3.44
CA SER A 49 13.62 1.98 -4.45
C SER A 49 14.34 0.65 -4.68
N GLN A 50 15.66 0.69 -4.86
CA GLN A 50 16.47 -0.52 -5.05
C GLN A 50 16.43 -1.44 -3.82
N SER A 51 16.56 -0.87 -2.62
CA SER A 51 16.54 -1.64 -1.37
C SER A 51 15.21 -2.35 -1.15
N ILE A 52 14.09 -1.67 -1.42
CA ILE A 52 12.75 -2.27 -1.31
C ILE A 52 12.57 -3.40 -2.34
N ASN A 53 12.93 -3.16 -3.61
CA ASN A 53 12.83 -4.18 -4.65
C ASN A 53 13.67 -5.42 -4.31
N GLN A 54 14.89 -5.22 -3.79
CA GLN A 54 15.76 -6.32 -3.40
C GLN A 54 15.20 -7.09 -2.20
N ALA A 55 14.66 -6.40 -1.18
CA ALA A 55 14.02 -7.07 -0.05
C ALA A 55 12.84 -7.95 -0.48
N ILE A 56 12.00 -7.46 -1.41
CA ILE A 56 10.85 -8.22 -1.94
C ILE A 56 11.32 -9.45 -2.69
N VAL A 57 12.29 -9.30 -3.60
CA VAL A 57 12.81 -10.42 -4.40
C VAL A 57 13.52 -11.45 -3.51
N THR A 58 14.24 -11.01 -2.48
CA THR A 58 14.89 -11.92 -1.53
C THR A 58 13.85 -12.69 -0.72
N ALA A 59 12.86 -12.01 -0.14
CA ALA A 59 11.79 -12.67 0.61
C ALA A 59 11.01 -13.69 -0.25
N ALA A 60 10.76 -13.34 -1.51
CA ALA A 60 10.12 -14.24 -2.48
C ALA A 60 10.96 -15.47 -2.83
N LYS A 61 12.30 -15.35 -2.83
CA LYS A 61 13.21 -16.47 -3.11
C LYS A 61 13.40 -17.38 -1.91
N GLU A 62 13.30 -16.85 -0.71
CA GLU A 62 13.51 -17.58 0.55
C GLU A 62 12.24 -18.27 1.07
N SER A 63 11.07 -17.93 0.52
CA SER A 63 9.79 -18.51 0.93
C SER A 63 9.20 -19.39 -0.17
N ASP A 64 9.01 -20.67 0.14
CA ASP A 64 8.27 -21.61 -0.70
C ASP A 64 6.75 -21.32 -0.73
N GLU A 65 6.25 -20.44 0.15
CA GLU A 65 4.83 -20.09 0.28
C GLU A 65 4.43 -18.86 -0.55
N ILE A 66 5.41 -18.05 -0.99
CA ILE A 66 5.13 -16.83 -1.75
C ILE A 66 5.03 -17.17 -3.23
N LEU A 67 3.82 -17.07 -3.79
CA LEU A 67 3.61 -17.26 -5.22
C LEU A 67 4.19 -16.08 -6.02
N SER A 68 4.73 -16.36 -7.22
CA SER A 68 5.28 -15.31 -8.09
C SER A 68 4.25 -14.22 -8.43
N SER A 69 2.96 -14.57 -8.51
CA SER A 69 1.88 -13.61 -8.72
C SER A 69 1.74 -12.59 -7.59
N ASP A 70 1.98 -13.00 -6.35
CA ASP A 70 1.85 -12.13 -5.17
C ASP A 70 3.02 -11.13 -5.12
N VAL A 71 4.20 -11.59 -5.54
CA VAL A 71 5.40 -10.75 -5.69
C VAL A 71 5.19 -9.68 -6.75
N GLU A 72 4.63 -10.05 -7.90
CA GLU A 72 4.30 -9.10 -8.98
C GLU A 72 3.30 -8.04 -8.51
N LEU A 73 2.27 -8.46 -7.76
CA LEU A 73 1.28 -7.55 -7.19
C LEU A 73 1.93 -6.58 -6.18
N LEU A 74 2.78 -7.09 -5.28
CA LEU A 74 3.49 -6.27 -4.30
C LEU A 74 4.42 -5.25 -4.97
N LEU A 75 5.19 -5.69 -5.97
CA LEU A 75 6.07 -4.81 -6.76
C LEU A 75 5.27 -3.73 -7.50
N SER A 76 4.08 -4.05 -8.01
CA SER A 76 3.17 -3.09 -8.64
C SER A 76 2.74 -1.99 -7.66
N HIS A 77 2.31 -2.38 -6.45
CA HIS A 77 1.90 -1.43 -5.41
C HIS A 77 3.06 -0.55 -4.94
N VAL A 78 4.25 -1.11 -4.75
CA VAL A 78 5.43 -0.33 -4.38
C VAL A 78 5.78 0.71 -5.43
N LYS A 79 5.74 0.34 -6.72
CA LYS A 79 5.99 1.31 -7.81
C LYS A 79 4.99 2.46 -7.81
N GLN A 80 3.72 2.17 -7.56
CA GLN A 80 2.68 3.21 -7.44
C GLN A 80 2.97 4.16 -6.26
N LEU A 81 3.36 3.62 -5.11
CA LEU A 81 3.70 4.43 -3.93
C LEU A 81 4.93 5.31 -4.16
N LEU A 82 5.96 4.79 -4.84
CA LEU A 82 7.17 5.54 -5.16
C LEU A 82 6.97 6.63 -6.23
N ALA A 83 5.93 6.51 -7.07
CA ALA A 83 5.56 7.53 -8.05
C ALA A 83 4.69 8.65 -7.46
N LEU A 84 4.03 8.39 -6.32
CA LEU A 84 3.13 9.34 -5.64
C LEU A 84 3.76 10.71 -5.28
N PRO A 85 5.03 10.81 -4.84
CA PRO A 85 5.72 12.08 -4.61
C PRO A 85 5.59 13.08 -5.76
N GLU A 86 5.80 12.62 -7.01
CA GLU A 86 5.75 13.50 -8.18
C GLU A 86 4.34 14.06 -8.41
N PHE A 87 3.32 13.24 -8.17
CA PHE A 87 1.91 13.67 -8.25
C PHE A 87 1.55 14.68 -7.16
N VAL A 88 2.07 14.51 -5.95
CA VAL A 88 1.85 15.45 -4.83
C VAL A 88 2.54 16.78 -5.11
N LYS A 89 3.79 16.76 -5.59
CA LYS A 89 4.53 17.97 -5.97
C LYS A 89 3.80 18.77 -7.06
N ALA A 90 3.32 18.09 -8.10
CA ALA A 90 2.59 18.73 -9.20
C ALA A 90 1.25 19.37 -8.78
N LYS A 91 0.65 18.95 -7.65
CA LYS A 91 -0.57 19.56 -7.09
C LYS A 91 -0.29 20.72 -6.12
N SER A 92 0.95 20.86 -5.65
CA SER A 92 1.36 21.90 -4.70
C SER A 92 1.98 23.14 -5.35
N GLU A 93 2.27 23.08 -6.65
CA GLU A 93 2.71 24.18 -7.51
C GLU A 93 1.53 24.76 -8.30
#